data_AF-A0A931GXJ6-F1
#
_entry.id   AF-A0A931GXJ6-F1
#
_cell.length_a   1.000
_cell.length_b   1.000
_cell.length_c   1.000
_cell.angle_alpha   90.00
_cell.angle_beta   90.00
_cell.angle_gamma   90.00
#
_symmetry.space_group_name_H-M   'P 1'
#
loop_
_entity.id
_entity.type
_entity.pdbx_description
1 polymer ?
#
loop_
_entity_poly.entity_id
_entity_poly.type
_entity_poly.pdbx_seq_one_letter_code
_entity_poly.pdbx_strand_id
1 'polypeptide(L)'
;MEKPTKQQYSFEAKKEVVERYLAGESRMDLAREFNLSSDQLVKDWVIKWRKGGDEALRPKSKGRPKGSATPKRFTEEERLRRQVARLEAENAYLKKLRDLRNQGCA
;
A
#
# COMPACT_ATOMS: atom_id res chain seq x y z
N MET A 1 -26.28 7.70 0.40
CA MET A 1 -25.37 8.46 1.29
C MET A 1 -24.05 8.65 0.57
N GLU A 2 -23.77 9.85 0.06
CA GLU A 2 -22.50 10.15 -0.59
C GLU A 2 -21.41 10.28 0.48
N LYS A 3 -20.27 9.63 0.25
CA LYS A 3 -19.15 9.64 1.19
C LYS A 3 -18.46 11.01 1.10
N PRO A 4 -18.18 11.71 2.20
CA PRO A 4 -17.49 12.99 2.14
C PRO A 4 -16.10 12.80 1.51
N THR A 5 -15.90 13.43 0.36
CA THR A 5 -14.61 13.44 -0.34
C THR A 5 -13.62 14.27 0.46
N LYS A 6 -12.48 13.68 0.80
CA LYS A 6 -11.45 14.37 1.59
C LYS A 6 -10.79 15.44 0.72
N GLN A 7 -11.03 16.71 1.04
CA GLN A 7 -10.36 17.85 0.40
C GLN A 7 -8.84 17.71 0.54
N GLN A 8 -8.13 17.80 -0.58
CA GLN A 8 -6.67 17.72 -0.61
C GLN A 8 -6.10 19.13 -0.69
N TYR A 9 -5.23 19.47 0.27
CA TYR A 9 -4.49 20.73 0.29
C TYR A 9 -3.06 20.52 -0.21
N SER A 10 -2.59 21.42 -1.07
CA SER A 10 -1.22 21.43 -1.58
C SER A 10 -0.22 21.61 -0.44
N PHE A 11 1.04 21.24 -0.67
CA PHE A 11 2.11 21.44 0.31
C PHE A 11 2.31 22.93 0.61
N GLU A 12 2.29 23.76 -0.44
CA GLU A 12 2.48 25.20 -0.37
C GLU A 12 1.42 25.87 0.53
N ALA A 13 0.13 25.55 0.32
CA ALA A 13 -0.95 26.08 1.16
C ALA A 13 -0.79 25.67 2.63
N LYS A 14 -0.35 24.44 2.92
CA LYS A 14 -0.10 24.01 4.30
C LYS A 14 1.07 24.75 4.92
N LYS A 15 2.13 24.99 4.15
CA LYS A 15 3.32 25.70 4.60
C LYS A 15 2.98 27.15 4.93
N GLU A 16 2.28 27.83 4.02
CA GLU A 16 1.87 29.22 4.22
C GLU A 16 0.99 29.39 5.47
N VAL A 17 0.01 28.50 5.67
CA VAL A 17 -0.83 28.50 6.88
C VAL A 17 -0.01 28.35 8.16
N VAL A 18 1.02 27.49 8.14
CA VAL A 18 1.89 27.30 9.30
C VAL A 18 2.79 28.51 9.53
N GLU A 19 3.35 29.10 8.49
CA GLU A 19 4.18 30.32 8.59
C GLU A 19 3.39 31.50 9.16
N ARG A 20 2.17 31.73 8.66
CA ARG A 20 1.28 32.78 9.19
C ARG A 20 0.83 32.51 10.62
N TYR A 21 0.58 31.25 10.97
CA TYR A 21 0.31 30.88 12.36
C TYR A 21 1.51 31.19 13.28
N LEU A 22 2.74 30.96 12.81
CA LEU A 22 3.96 31.31 13.56
C LEU A 22 4.17 32.83 13.65
N ALA A 23 3.67 33.59 12.68
CA ALA A 23 3.63 35.06 12.73
C ALA A 23 2.60 35.61 13.76
N GLY A 24 1.80 34.74 14.38
CA GLY A 24 0.86 35.11 15.45
C GLY A 24 -0.60 35.17 15.04
N GLU A 25 -0.93 34.78 13.81
CA GLU A 25 -2.32 34.77 13.34
C GLU A 25 -3.18 33.68 14.01
N SER A 26 -4.48 33.97 14.13
CA SER A 26 -5.44 33.04 14.72
C SER A 26 -5.74 31.87 13.78
N ARG A 27 -5.83 30.66 14.36
CA ARG A 27 -6.21 29.44 13.64
C ARG A 27 -7.57 29.56 12.95
N MET A 28 -8.50 30.31 13.54
CA MET A 28 -9.85 30.51 12.99
C MET A 28 -9.82 31.39 11.75
N ASP A 29 -9.02 32.45 11.77
CA ASP A 29 -8.90 33.37 10.64
C ASP A 29 -8.20 32.68 9.47
N LEU A 30 -7.11 31.94 9.75
CA LEU A 30 -6.43 31.11 8.76
C LEU A 30 -7.34 30.03 8.17
N ALA A 31 -8.19 29.40 8.97
CA ALA A 31 -9.14 28.42 8.47
C ALA A 31 -10.18 29.05 7.54
N ARG A 32 -10.61 30.29 7.80
CA ARG A 32 -11.55 31.02 6.93
C ARG A 32 -10.88 31.47 5.64
N GLU A 33 -9.69 32.06 5.71
CA GLU A 33 -8.96 32.57 4.55
C GLU A 33 -8.58 31.45 3.58
N PHE A 34 -8.07 30.32 4.10
CA PHE A 34 -7.67 29.17 3.28
C PHE A 34 -8.83 28.20 3.01
N ASN A 35 -10.07 28.59 3.35
CA ASN A 35 -11.29 27.80 3.19
C ASN A 35 -11.13 26.34 3.68
N LEU A 36 -10.52 26.20 4.86
CA LEU A 36 -10.29 24.93 5.53
C LEU A 36 -11.60 24.44 6.15
N SER A 37 -11.80 23.12 6.17
CA SER A 37 -13.01 22.55 6.76
C SER A 37 -13.09 22.70 8.29
N SER A 38 -11.96 22.98 8.97
CA SER A 38 -11.91 23.24 10.41
C SER A 38 -10.58 23.90 10.80
N ASP A 39 -10.59 24.71 11.85
CA ASP A 39 -9.41 25.26 12.55
C ASP A 39 -8.50 24.16 13.15
N GLN A 40 -9.05 22.98 13.41
CA GLN A 40 -8.28 21.82 13.86
C GLN A 40 -7.25 21.35 12.80
N LEU A 41 -7.51 21.57 11.50
CA LEU A 41 -6.51 21.32 10.45
C LEU A 41 -5.25 22.16 10.62
N VAL A 42 -5.41 23.44 10.97
CA VAL A 42 -4.29 24.36 11.24
C VAL A 42 -3.47 23.82 12.41
N LYS A 43 -4.14 23.45 13.52
CA LYS A 43 -3.48 22.86 14.69
C LYS A 43 -2.71 21.59 14.33
N ASP A 44 -3.30 20.70 13.54
CA ASP A 44 -2.66 19.45 13.12
C ASP A 44 -1.42 19.69 12.24
N TRP A 45 -1.47 20.69 11.35
CA TRP A 45 -0.33 21.06 10.51
C TRP A 45 0.80 21.66 11.34
N VAL A 46 0.49 22.55 12.28
CA VAL A 46 1.47 23.12 13.21
C VAL A 46 2.13 22.03 14.05
N ILE A 47 1.37 21.07 14.58
CA ILE A 47 1.93 19.95 15.35
C ILE A 47 2.86 19.09 14.49
N LYS A 48 2.50 18.82 13.23
CA LYS A 48 3.36 18.08 12.29
C LYS A 48 4.64 18.86 11.99
N TRP A 49 4.53 20.15 11.72
CA TRP A 49 5.66 21.01 11.47
C TRP A 49 6.60 21.09 12.68
N ARG A 50 6.09 21.22 13.90
CA ARG A 50 6.92 21.18 15.12
C ARG A 50 7.68 19.85 15.30
N LYS A 51 7.17 18.75 14.75
CA LYS A 51 7.79 17.41 14.88
C LYS A 51 8.84 17.12 13.81
N GLY A 52 8.75 17.71 12.63
CA GLY A 52 9.64 17.36 11.51
C GLY A 52 9.76 18.42 10.42
N GLY A 53 9.48 19.68 10.77
CA GLY A 53 9.55 20.84 9.89
C GLY A 53 8.70 20.71 8.63
N ASP A 54 9.19 21.34 7.57
CA ASP A 54 8.55 21.37 6.25
C ASP A 54 8.38 19.96 5.66
N GLU A 55 9.36 19.06 5.84
CA GLU A 55 9.29 17.68 5.35
C GLU A 55 8.10 16.91 5.95
N ALA A 56 7.66 17.25 7.16
CA ALA A 56 6.50 16.63 7.80
C ALA A 56 5.14 17.13 7.24
N LEU A 57 5.11 18.29 6.57
CA LEU A 57 3.92 18.83 5.90
C LEU A 57 3.77 18.29 4.47
N ARG A 58 4.87 17.83 3.87
CA ARG A 58 4.84 17.24 2.53
C ARG A 58 3.89 16.03 2.50
N PRO A 59 3.08 15.89 1.44
CA PRO A 59 2.27 14.70 1.28
C PRO A 59 3.20 13.49 1.20
N LYS A 60 3.20 12.67 2.24
CA LYS A 60 3.86 11.36 2.20
C LYS A 60 3.31 10.61 1.02
N SER A 61 4.19 10.06 0.18
CA SER A 61 3.79 9.22 -0.94
C SER A 61 2.82 8.18 -0.41
N LYS A 62 1.58 8.23 -0.91
CA LYS A 62 0.53 7.31 -0.47
C LYS A 62 0.82 5.97 -1.13
N GLY A 63 1.71 5.21 -0.49
CA GLY A 63 2.11 3.90 -0.95
C GLY A 63 2.74 3.11 0.18
N ARG A 64 2.36 1.83 0.28
CA ARG A 64 3.30 0.80 0.72
C ARG A 64 4.56 1.00 -0.13
N PRO A 65 5.80 0.97 0.40
CA PRO A 65 6.95 0.81 -0.49
C PRO A 65 6.61 -0.34 -1.44
N LYS A 66 6.77 -0.14 -2.76
CA LYS A 66 6.70 -1.23 -3.73
C LYS A 66 7.89 -2.15 -3.44
N GLY A 67 7.78 -2.95 -2.39
CA GLY A 67 8.79 -3.82 -1.84
C GLY A 67 8.06 -4.99 -1.20
N SER A 68 8.31 -6.17 -1.76
CA SER A 68 7.65 -7.47 -1.53
C SER A 68 6.30 -7.74 -2.22
N ALA A 69 6.05 -7.14 -3.38
CA ALA A 69 5.18 -7.77 -4.38
C ALA A 69 6.01 -8.17 -5.61
N THR A 70 7.21 -8.68 -5.41
CA THR A 70 7.66 -9.74 -6.31
C THR A 70 6.71 -10.91 -6.05
N PRO A 71 6.01 -11.46 -7.07
CA PRO A 71 5.47 -12.80 -6.89
C PRO A 71 6.66 -13.64 -6.44
N LYS A 72 6.52 -14.37 -5.32
CA LYS A 72 7.57 -15.22 -4.80
C LYS A 72 7.97 -16.14 -5.95
N ARG A 73 9.07 -15.81 -6.65
CA ARG A 73 9.66 -16.70 -7.63
C ARG A 73 10.02 -17.91 -6.78
N PHE A 74 9.28 -19.00 -6.97
CA PHE A 74 9.60 -20.25 -6.31
C PHE A 74 11.10 -20.45 -6.44
N THR A 75 11.77 -20.78 -5.33
CA THR A 75 13.17 -21.20 -5.41
C THR A 75 13.26 -22.34 -6.43
N GLU A 76 14.40 -22.50 -7.12
CA GLU A 76 14.57 -23.59 -8.09
C GLU A 76 14.21 -24.95 -7.45
N GLU A 77 14.50 -25.10 -6.16
CA GLU A 77 14.09 -26.25 -5.35
C GLU A 77 12.57 -26.44 -5.28
N GLU A 78 11.79 -25.41 -4.96
CA GLU A 78 10.34 -25.50 -4.90
C GLU A 78 9.72 -25.76 -6.28
N ARG A 79 10.28 -25.18 -7.34
CA ARG A 79 9.87 -25.46 -8.72
C ARG A 79 10.12 -26.92 -9.09
N LEU A 80 11.31 -27.43 -8.76
CA LEU A 80 11.68 -28.83 -8.99
C LEU A 80 10.77 -29.78 -8.20
N ARG A 81 10.48 -29.50 -6.92
CA ARG A 81 9.56 -30.31 -6.11
C ARG A 81 8.17 -30.39 -6.73
N ARG A 82 7.65 -29.27 -7.25
CA ARG A 82 6.35 -29.25 -7.93
C ARG A 82 6.37 -30.07 -9.23
N GLN A 83 7.46 -30.01 -9.97
CA GLN A 83 7.62 -30.78 -11.21
C GLN A 83 7.75 -32.28 -10.92
N VAL A 84 8.50 -32.66 -9.88
CA VAL A 84 8.61 -34.05 -9.42
C VAL A 84 7.23 -34.57 -9.01
N ALA A 85 6.49 -33.84 -8.18
CA ALA A 85 5.15 -34.26 -7.76
C ALA A 85 4.18 -34.46 -8.95
N ARG A 86 4.25 -33.60 -9.98
CA ARG A 86 3.47 -33.76 -11.21
C ARG A 86 3.87 -35.02 -11.98
N LEU A 87 5.18 -35.24 -12.17
CA LEU A 87 5.70 -36.39 -12.92
C LEU A 87 5.46 -37.70 -12.18
N GLU A 88 5.49 -37.71 -10.85
CA GLU A 88 5.17 -38.88 -10.04
C GLU A 88 3.69 -39.26 -10.17
N ALA A 89 2.79 -38.28 -10.16
CA ALA A 89 1.37 -38.51 -10.38
C ALA A 89 1.10 -39.07 -11.79
N GLU A 90 1.73 -38.51 -12.82
CA GLU A 90 1.62 -39.01 -14.19
C GLU A 90 2.17 -40.44 -14.34
N ASN A 91 3.34 -40.71 -13.76
CA ASN A 91 3.91 -42.06 -13.74
C ASN A 91 3.03 -43.06 -13.00
N ALA A 92 2.45 -42.68 -11.86
CA ALA A 92 1.54 -43.53 -11.11
C ALA A 92 0.30 -43.88 -11.94
N TYR A 93 -0.28 -42.89 -12.63
CA TYR A 93 -1.41 -43.10 -13.54
C TYR A 93 -1.05 -44.04 -14.69
N LEU A 94 0.08 -43.82 -15.36
CA LEU A 94 0.53 -44.67 -16.47
C LEU A 94 0.84 -46.10 -16.03
N LYS A 95 1.43 -46.30 -14.84
CA LYS A 95 1.64 -47.63 -14.26
C LYS A 95 0.32 -48.35 -14.03
N LYS A 96 -0.67 -47.68 -13.44
CA LYS A 96 -1.99 -48.26 -13.22
C LYS A 96 -2.67 -48.70 -14.52
N LEU A 97 -2.57 -47.90 -15.58
CA LEU A 97 -3.09 -48.27 -16.90
C LEU A 97 -2.37 -49.49 -17.49
N ARG A 98 -1.03 -49.56 -17.35
CA ARG A 98 -0.26 -50.73 -17.78
C ARG A 98 -0.66 -51.99 -17.03
N ASP A 99 -0.86 -51.91 -15.72
CA ASP A 99 -1.28 -53.04 -14.90
C ASP A 99 -2.65 -53.56 -15.32
N LEU A 100 -3.62 -52.66 -15.56
CA LEU A 100 -4.95 -53.02 -16.04
C LEU A 100 -4.91 -53.70 -17.41
N ARG A 101 -4.07 -53.19 -18.33
CA ARG A 101 -3.89 -53.81 -19.65
C ARG A 101 -3.26 -55.20 -19.54
N ASN A 102 -2.27 -55.36 -18.68
CA ASN A 102 -1.59 -56.64 -18.48
C ASN A 102 -2.49 -57.66 -17.75
N GLN A 103 -3.43 -57.20 -16.92
CA GLN A 103 -4.45 -58.03 -16.28
C GLN A 103 -5.55 -58.51 -17.25
N GLY A 104 -5.77 -57.79 -18.34
CA GLY A 104 -6.74 -58.14 -19.40
C GLY A 104 -6.19 -59.09 -20.46
N CYS A 105 -4.95 -59.53 -20.36
CA CYS A 105 -4.37 -60.60 -21.18
C CYS A 105 -4.13 -61.84 -20.31
N ALA A 106 -5.20 -62.59 -20.04
CA ALA A 106 -5.19 -63.98 -19.57
C ALA A 106 -6.34 -64.72 -20.28
#